data_AF-A0A6J1UNC9-F1
#
_entry.id   AF-A0A6J1UNC9-F1
#
_cell.length_a   1.000
_cell.length_b   1.000
_cell.length_c   1.000
_cell.angle_alpha   90.00
_cell.angle_beta   90.00
_cell.angle_gamma   90.00
#
_symmetry.space_group_name_H-M   'P 1'
#
loop_
_entity.id
_entity.type
_entity.pdbx_description
1 polymer ?
#
loop_
_entity_poly.entity_id
_entity_poly.type
_entity_poly.pdbx_seq_one_letter_code
_entity_poly.pdbx_strand_id
1 'polypeptide(L)'
;MIKGLIMLLFLNTTQAWICTLCPCKALHSWGWAANCNLMELKEMPHLNSSIKILHLQNNNLTTVPLGALDSLTNLEEVNFSNNPWHCNCSILYLKEWLTDFNKSSLAKAICATPASLNMKALSQLKGNELEGCRKPLPISCHDFFLRDFGLIILAIIVLILAACVLQRSKQLVFQASRKQHSSEVPLLWFHDQENQKSK
;
A
#
# COMPACT_ATOMS: atom_id res chain seq x y z
N MET A 1 -43.34 -54.26 17.97
CA MET A 1 -43.44 -53.18 16.95
C MET A 1 -42.74 -51.95 17.48
N ILE A 2 -41.53 -51.74 16.98
CA ILE A 2 -40.65 -50.62 17.29
C ILE A 2 -41.17 -49.40 16.52
N LYS A 3 -41.65 -48.39 17.24
CA LYS A 3 -41.93 -47.03 16.75
C LYS A 3 -41.32 -46.10 17.80
N GLY A 4 -40.39 -45.19 17.52
CA GLY A 4 -39.73 -44.81 16.30
C GLY A 4 -38.76 -43.70 16.72
N LEU A 5 -37.48 -43.96 16.46
CA LEU A 5 -36.54 -43.02 15.85
C LEU A 5 -36.44 -41.61 16.46
N ILE A 6 -35.46 -41.45 17.35
CA ILE A 6 -34.44 -40.38 17.37
C ILE A 6 -35.01 -38.97 17.08
N MET A 7 -35.31 -38.23 18.15
CA MET A 7 -35.29 -36.76 18.12
C MET A 7 -33.90 -36.32 17.67
N LEU A 8 -33.77 -36.00 16.38
CA LEU A 8 -32.59 -35.36 15.83
C LEU A 8 -32.41 -34.04 16.55
N LEU A 9 -31.36 -33.98 17.37
CA LEU A 9 -30.73 -32.75 17.81
C LEU A 9 -30.27 -32.01 16.56
N PHE A 10 -31.11 -31.16 15.99
CA PHE A 10 -30.63 -30.03 15.20
C PHE A 10 -30.17 -28.97 16.20
N LEU A 11 -29.02 -29.23 16.82
CA LEU A 11 -28.10 -28.15 17.13
C LEU A 11 -27.88 -27.46 15.77
N ASN A 12 -28.49 -26.30 15.57
CA ASN A 12 -28.10 -25.41 14.48
C ASN A 12 -26.70 -24.86 14.81
N THR A 13 -25.71 -25.73 14.69
CA THR A 13 -24.28 -25.42 14.71
C THR A 13 -23.90 -24.95 13.33
N THR A 14 -24.35 -23.76 12.96
CA THR A 14 -23.65 -22.95 11.97
C THR A 14 -23.81 -21.50 12.38
N GLN A 15 -22.68 -20.89 12.77
CA GLN A 15 -22.48 -19.46 13.03
C GLN A 15 -22.59 -19.00 14.50
N ALA A 16 -21.75 -19.54 15.39
CA ALA A 16 -21.65 -19.11 16.78
C ALA A 16 -20.21 -18.79 17.25
N TRP A 17 -19.32 -18.33 16.36
CA TRP A 17 -17.96 -17.94 16.77
C TRP A 17 -17.81 -16.44 17.08
N ILE A 18 -18.58 -15.57 16.40
CA ILE A 18 -18.53 -14.09 16.56
C ILE A 18 -19.23 -13.64 17.85
N CYS A 19 -20.27 -14.37 18.24
CA CYS A 19 -21.20 -14.01 19.31
C CYS A 19 -20.87 -14.67 20.65
N THR A 20 -19.59 -14.99 20.85
CA THR A 20 -19.05 -15.51 22.11
C THR A 20 -18.66 -14.40 23.07
N LEU A 21 -18.21 -13.25 22.53
CA LEU A 21 -17.69 -12.13 23.32
C LEU A 21 -18.72 -11.01 23.52
N CYS A 22 -19.61 -10.78 22.55
CA CYS A 22 -20.68 -9.78 22.66
C CYS A 22 -22.05 -10.38 22.34
N PRO A 23 -23.11 -9.98 23.06
CA PRO A 23 -24.48 -10.26 22.69
C PRO A 23 -24.79 -9.85 21.26
N CYS A 24 -25.29 -10.80 20.46
CA CYS A 24 -25.68 -10.58 19.08
C CYS A 24 -27.19 -10.77 18.88
N LYS A 25 -27.75 -9.99 17.96
CA LYS A 25 -29.12 -10.17 17.46
C LYS A 25 -29.09 -10.27 15.94
N ALA A 26 -29.76 -11.29 15.39
CA ALA A 26 -29.99 -11.37 13.95
C ALA A 26 -30.90 -10.21 13.51
N LEU A 27 -30.53 -9.56 12.42
CA LEU A 27 -31.34 -8.51 11.82
C LEU A 27 -32.36 -9.13 10.85
N HIS A 28 -33.41 -8.38 10.54
CA HIS A 28 -34.38 -8.79 9.52
C HIS A 28 -33.74 -8.88 8.12
N SER A 29 -32.67 -8.12 7.89
CA SER A 29 -31.78 -8.26 6.72
C SER A 29 -30.64 -9.24 7.04
N TRP A 30 -30.02 -9.82 6.01
CA TRP A 30 -28.88 -10.74 6.20
C TRP A 30 -27.74 -10.00 6.91
N GLY A 31 -27.53 -10.32 8.18
CA GLY A 31 -26.50 -9.68 9.01
C GLY A 31 -26.84 -9.67 10.51
N TRP A 32 -25.89 -9.20 11.30
CA TRP A 32 -25.95 -9.25 12.76
C TRP A 32 -25.72 -7.87 13.40
N ALA A 33 -26.46 -7.60 14.47
CA ALA A 33 -26.20 -6.49 15.37
C ALA A 33 -25.45 -7.02 16.60
N ALA A 34 -24.21 -6.57 16.80
CA ALA A 34 -23.39 -6.90 17.95
C ALA A 34 -23.42 -5.74 18.96
N ASN A 35 -23.86 -6.03 20.18
CA ASN A 35 -23.91 -5.07 21.27
C ASN A 35 -22.87 -5.41 22.33
N CYS A 36 -21.75 -4.69 22.31
CA CYS A 36 -20.64 -4.79 23.26
C CYS A 36 -20.64 -3.63 24.27
N ASN A 37 -21.75 -2.93 24.48
CA ASN A 37 -21.83 -1.80 25.40
C ASN A 37 -21.58 -2.23 26.86
N LEU A 38 -20.78 -1.45 27.61
CA LEU A 38 -20.51 -1.70 29.04
C LEU A 38 -19.94 -3.10 29.34
N MET A 39 -19.07 -3.61 28.47
CA MET A 39 -18.45 -4.93 28.60
C MET A 39 -17.01 -4.85 29.17
N GLU A 40 -16.57 -3.66 29.58
CA GLU A 40 -15.23 -3.38 30.11
C GLU A 40 -14.08 -3.76 29.14
N LEU A 41 -14.36 -3.75 27.84
CA LEU A 41 -13.39 -4.14 26.81
C LEU A 41 -12.18 -3.21 26.83
N LYS A 42 -10.98 -3.79 26.88
CA LYS A 42 -9.69 -3.08 26.75
C LYS A 42 -9.10 -3.19 25.35
N GLU A 43 -9.52 -4.21 24.62
CA GLU A 43 -9.07 -4.52 23.27
C GLU A 43 -10.26 -4.70 22.34
N MET A 44 -10.04 -4.47 21.04
CA MET A 44 -11.07 -4.64 20.04
C MET A 44 -11.49 -6.12 19.92
N PRO A 45 -12.79 -6.43 19.90
CA PRO A 45 -13.25 -7.79 19.66
C PRO A 45 -12.92 -8.23 18.23
N HIS A 46 -12.72 -9.53 18.03
CA HIS A 46 -12.64 -10.11 16.69
C HIS A 46 -14.02 -10.08 16.03
N LEU A 47 -14.14 -9.30 14.97
CA LEU A 47 -15.37 -9.09 14.22
C LEU A 47 -15.21 -9.63 12.80
N ASN A 48 -16.33 -9.86 12.11
CA ASN A 48 -16.31 -10.28 10.71
C ASN A 48 -17.27 -9.47 9.85
N SER A 49 -17.23 -9.69 8.54
CA SER A 49 -18.01 -8.95 7.56
C SER A 49 -19.52 -9.12 7.69
N SER A 50 -20.05 -10.05 8.50
CA SER A 50 -21.50 -10.23 8.67
C SER A 50 -22.14 -9.26 9.66
N ILE A 51 -21.33 -8.49 10.41
CA ILE A 51 -21.82 -7.46 11.32
C ILE A 51 -22.29 -6.23 10.54
N LYS A 52 -23.50 -5.78 10.83
CA LYS A 52 -24.10 -4.55 10.29
C LYS A 52 -24.19 -3.43 11.32
N ILE A 53 -24.40 -3.77 12.59
CA ILE A 53 -24.50 -2.79 13.68
C ILE A 53 -23.51 -3.19 14.76
N LEU A 54 -22.64 -2.26 15.15
CA LEU A 54 -21.61 -2.49 16.16
C LEU A 54 -21.66 -1.42 17.25
N HIS A 55 -22.06 -1.79 18.45
CA HIS A 55 -22.08 -0.90 19.61
C HIS A 55 -20.93 -1.22 20.55
N LEU A 56 -19.94 -0.33 20.64
CA LEU A 56 -18.75 -0.46 21.47
C LEU A 56 -18.63 0.66 22.52
N GLN A 57 -19.68 1.45 22.71
CA GLN A 57 -19.66 2.56 23.65
C GLN A 57 -19.52 2.10 25.11
N ASN A 58 -19.04 3.01 25.95
CA ASN A 58 -18.85 2.78 27.39
C ASN A 58 -17.95 1.56 27.71
N ASN A 59 -16.83 1.45 27.02
CA ASN A 59 -15.79 0.45 27.32
C ASN A 59 -14.49 1.16 27.75
N ASN A 60 -13.42 0.39 27.89
CA ASN A 60 -12.09 0.88 28.27
C ASN A 60 -11.10 0.81 27.10
N LEU A 61 -11.59 0.99 25.86
CA LEU A 61 -10.76 1.02 24.67
C LEU A 61 -9.97 2.32 24.63
N THR A 62 -8.66 2.22 24.40
CA THR A 62 -7.78 3.38 24.29
C THR A 62 -7.36 3.65 22.85
N THR A 63 -7.42 2.63 21.98
CA THR A 63 -7.08 2.72 20.57
C THR A 63 -7.79 1.61 19.78
N VAL A 64 -7.74 1.69 18.46
CA VAL A 64 -8.22 0.63 17.56
C VAL A 64 -7.04 0.20 16.69
N PRO A 65 -6.68 -1.09 16.65
CA PRO A 65 -5.58 -1.57 15.81
C PRO A 65 -5.82 -1.26 14.33
N LEU A 66 -4.74 -0.95 13.62
CA LEU A 66 -4.76 -0.76 12.17
C LEU A 66 -5.42 -1.96 11.48
N GLY A 67 -6.40 -1.68 10.63
CA GLY A 67 -7.11 -2.68 9.85
C GLY A 67 -8.21 -3.46 10.60
N ALA A 68 -8.42 -3.22 11.90
CA ALA A 68 -9.40 -3.97 12.69
C ALA A 68 -10.85 -3.80 12.18
N LEU A 69 -11.15 -2.70 11.50
CA LEU A 69 -12.48 -2.37 10.96
C LEU A 69 -12.58 -2.60 9.45
N ASP A 70 -11.47 -2.84 8.76
CA ASP A 70 -11.42 -2.88 7.28
C ASP A 70 -12.20 -4.08 6.71
N SER A 71 -12.28 -5.17 7.49
CA SER A 71 -13.03 -6.37 7.11
C SER A 71 -14.55 -6.23 7.28
N LEU A 72 -15.04 -5.17 7.93
CA LEU A 72 -16.45 -4.95 8.25
C LEU A 72 -17.19 -4.26 7.10
N THR A 73 -17.13 -4.86 5.91
CA THR A 73 -17.63 -4.26 4.67
C THR A 73 -19.15 -4.05 4.62
N ASN A 74 -19.92 -4.79 5.43
CA ASN A 74 -21.38 -4.66 5.50
C ASN A 74 -21.82 -3.81 6.70
N LEU A 75 -20.90 -3.15 7.41
CA LEU A 75 -21.24 -2.33 8.55
C LEU A 75 -22.06 -1.11 8.10
N GLU A 76 -23.15 -0.85 8.79
CA GLU A 76 -24.09 0.24 8.52
C GLU A 76 -24.10 1.25 9.69
N GLU A 77 -23.87 0.77 10.92
CA GLU A 77 -23.87 1.60 12.12
C GLU A 77 -22.75 1.21 13.08
N VAL A 78 -22.14 2.23 13.71
CA VAL A 78 -21.14 2.05 14.74
C VAL A 78 -21.26 3.11 15.83
N ASN A 79 -20.91 2.75 17.06
CA ASN A 79 -20.80 3.70 18.16
C ASN A 79 -19.56 3.41 19.04
N PHE A 80 -18.66 4.40 19.10
CA PHE A 80 -17.40 4.37 19.86
C PHE A 80 -17.37 5.38 21.03
N SER A 81 -18.51 5.98 21.38
CA SER A 81 -18.56 7.01 22.42
C SER A 81 -18.15 6.47 23.80
N ASN A 82 -17.75 7.36 24.70
CA ASN A 82 -17.49 7.01 26.10
C ASN A 82 -16.41 5.92 26.27
N ASN A 83 -15.37 5.95 25.45
CA ASN A 83 -14.15 5.17 25.62
C ASN A 83 -12.98 6.11 25.93
N PRO A 84 -12.01 5.72 26.76
CA PRO A 84 -10.88 6.56 27.15
C PRO A 84 -9.81 6.63 26.06
N TRP A 85 -10.14 7.24 24.91
CA TRP A 85 -9.26 7.29 23.75
C TRP A 85 -7.92 7.97 24.07
N HIS A 86 -6.83 7.30 23.68
CA HIS A 86 -5.46 7.80 23.79
C HIS A 86 -5.04 8.40 22.44
N CYS A 87 -5.14 9.72 22.35
CA CYS A 87 -4.96 10.51 21.15
C CYS A 87 -3.48 10.82 20.87
N ASN A 88 -2.70 9.77 20.61
CA ASN A 88 -1.37 9.84 20.00
C ASN A 88 -1.46 9.38 18.52
N CYS A 89 -0.33 9.07 17.88
CA CYS A 89 -0.37 8.62 16.48
C CYS A 89 -1.21 7.36 16.21
N SER A 90 -1.37 6.47 17.19
CA SER A 90 -2.15 5.24 17.01
C SER A 90 -3.65 5.52 16.77
N ILE A 91 -4.15 6.70 17.19
CA ILE A 91 -5.56 7.06 17.02
C ILE A 91 -5.92 7.42 15.56
N LEU A 92 -4.91 7.66 14.72
CA LEU A 92 -5.13 8.12 13.35
C LEU A 92 -6.02 7.19 12.55
N TYR A 93 -5.80 5.88 12.67
CA TYR A 93 -6.62 4.88 12.00
C TYR A 93 -8.12 5.05 12.32
N LEU A 94 -8.46 5.09 13.61
CA LEU A 94 -9.85 5.26 14.05
C LEU A 94 -10.44 6.58 13.56
N LYS A 95 -9.65 7.66 13.66
CA LYS A 95 -10.07 8.99 13.23
C LYS A 95 -10.37 9.03 11.72
N GLU A 96 -9.47 8.52 10.90
CA GLU A 96 -9.61 8.48 9.44
C GLU A 96 -10.79 7.60 9.04
N TRP A 97 -10.85 6.38 9.59
CA TRP A 97 -11.95 5.45 9.31
C TRP A 97 -13.31 6.05 9.70
N LEU A 98 -13.44 6.70 10.85
CA LEU A 98 -14.68 7.37 11.26
C LEU A 98 -15.01 8.64 10.46
N THR A 99 -13.99 9.32 9.90
CA THR A 99 -14.19 10.48 9.03
C THR A 99 -14.98 10.10 7.78
N ASP A 100 -14.66 8.92 7.23
CA ASP A 100 -15.30 8.39 6.03
C ASP A 100 -16.62 7.66 6.36
N PHE A 101 -16.63 6.89 7.44
CA PHE A 101 -17.74 5.99 7.77
C PHE A 101 -18.88 6.66 8.56
N ASN A 102 -18.57 7.33 9.67
CA ASN A 102 -19.60 7.82 10.59
C ASN A 102 -19.17 9.07 11.37
N LYS A 103 -19.48 10.23 10.80
CA LYS A 103 -19.20 11.56 11.39
C LYS A 103 -19.86 11.79 12.75
N SER A 104 -21.00 11.16 13.02
CA SER A 104 -21.69 11.26 14.32
C SER A 104 -20.90 10.56 15.41
N SER A 105 -20.42 9.33 15.15
CA SER A 105 -19.54 8.62 16.07
C SER A 105 -18.18 9.31 16.20
N LEU A 106 -17.63 9.89 15.12
CA LEU A 106 -16.41 10.71 15.17
C LEU A 106 -16.53 11.88 16.14
N ALA A 107 -17.66 12.60 16.11
CA ALA A 107 -17.90 13.77 16.97
C ALA A 107 -18.10 13.39 18.45
N LYS A 108 -18.50 12.15 18.74
CA LYS A 108 -18.75 11.63 20.09
C LYS A 108 -17.56 10.87 20.68
N ALA A 109 -16.56 10.52 19.87
CA ALA A 109 -15.31 9.97 20.35
C ALA A 109 -14.42 11.10 20.89
N ILE A 110 -14.10 11.03 22.17
CA ILE A 110 -13.40 12.10 22.91
C ILE A 110 -12.10 11.56 23.48
N CYS A 111 -11.02 12.31 23.31
CA CYS A 111 -9.72 12.02 23.89
C CYS A 111 -9.76 12.09 25.42
N ALA A 112 -9.32 11.03 26.09
CA ALA A 112 -9.05 11.05 27.53
C ALA A 112 -7.58 11.35 27.83
N THR A 113 -6.68 10.96 26.93
CA THR A 113 -5.24 11.17 27.05
C THR A 113 -4.64 11.50 25.68
N PRO A 114 -3.45 12.13 25.60
CA PRO A 114 -2.70 12.76 26.69
C PRO A 114 -3.44 13.98 27.29
N ALA A 115 -2.95 14.51 28.42
CA ALA A 115 -3.59 15.63 29.13
C ALA A 115 -3.76 16.88 28.25
N SER A 116 -2.84 17.12 27.32
CA SER A 116 -2.89 18.23 26.35
C SER A 116 -4.08 18.16 25.39
N LEU A 117 -4.64 16.96 25.19
CA LEU A 117 -5.77 16.71 24.28
C LEU A 117 -7.02 16.22 25.02
N ASN A 118 -7.01 16.19 26.36
CA ASN A 118 -8.15 15.72 27.13
C ASN A 118 -9.42 16.52 26.80
N MET A 119 -10.57 15.83 26.76
CA MET A 119 -11.89 16.36 26.41
C MET A 119 -12.03 16.87 24.96
N LYS A 120 -11.01 16.73 24.12
CA LYS A 120 -11.07 17.11 22.72
C LYS A 120 -11.70 16.00 21.89
N ALA A 121 -12.65 16.35 21.03
CA ALA A 121 -13.27 15.38 20.13
C ALA A 121 -12.30 14.97 19.00
N LEU A 122 -12.38 13.73 18.53
CA LEU A 122 -11.54 13.24 17.43
C LEU A 122 -11.74 14.06 16.14
N SER A 123 -12.96 14.55 15.91
CA SER A 123 -13.29 15.45 14.78
C SER A 123 -12.53 16.78 14.81
N GLN A 124 -12.03 17.21 15.97
CA GLN A 124 -11.34 18.48 16.17
C GLN A 124 -9.80 18.34 16.15
N LEU A 125 -9.29 17.12 16.08
CA LEU A 125 -7.84 16.86 16.11
C LEU A 125 -7.17 17.29 14.81
N LYS A 126 -6.05 17.99 14.92
CA LYS A 126 -5.15 18.27 13.79
C LYS A 126 -3.93 17.36 13.85
N GLY A 127 -3.38 16.98 12.70
CA GLY A 127 -2.28 16.01 12.63
C GLY A 127 -0.99 16.46 13.32
N ASN A 128 -0.76 17.76 13.44
CA ASN A 128 0.42 18.34 14.10
C ASN A 128 0.36 18.31 15.64
N GLU A 129 -0.79 18.02 16.24
CA GLU A 129 -0.99 17.97 17.69
C GLU A 129 -0.74 16.56 18.26
N LEU A 130 -0.67 15.54 17.39
CA LEU A 130 -0.54 14.15 17.79
C LEU A 130 0.93 13.80 18.07
N GLU A 131 1.20 13.44 19.32
CA GLU A 131 2.52 12.96 19.73
C GLU A 131 2.83 11.58 19.16
N GLY A 132 4.12 11.31 18.96
CA GLY A 132 4.61 10.00 18.51
C GLY A 132 4.31 9.69 17.04
N CYS A 133 3.76 10.64 16.26
CA CYS A 133 3.71 10.47 14.83
C CYS A 133 5.10 10.60 14.23
N ARG A 134 5.53 9.52 13.57
CA ARG A 134 6.73 9.56 12.74
C ARG A 134 6.43 10.59 11.66
N LYS A 135 7.02 11.79 11.80
CA LYS A 135 7.15 12.70 10.66
C LYS A 135 7.76 11.85 9.55
N PRO A 136 7.26 11.90 8.31
CA PRO A 136 8.03 11.39 7.19
C PRO A 136 9.41 12.02 7.37
N LEU A 137 10.44 11.19 7.56
CA LEU A 137 11.80 11.68 7.48
C LEU A 137 11.84 12.45 6.16
N PRO A 138 12.25 13.73 6.13
CA PRO A 138 12.25 14.47 4.88
C PRO A 138 13.01 13.59 3.90
N ILE A 139 12.31 13.10 2.87
CA ILE A 139 12.96 12.46 1.75
C ILE A 139 13.84 13.57 1.22
N SER A 140 15.13 13.50 1.52
CA SER A 140 16.08 14.48 1.05
C SER A 140 16.02 14.40 -0.46
N CYS A 141 15.45 15.43 -1.11
CA CYS A 141 15.43 15.49 -2.57
C CYS A 141 16.83 15.22 -3.15
N HIS A 142 17.86 15.62 -2.41
CA HIS A 142 19.27 15.37 -2.72
C HIS A 142 19.62 13.88 -2.92
N ASP A 143 19.04 12.97 -2.14
CA ASP A 143 19.36 11.53 -2.23
C ASP A 143 18.72 10.86 -3.45
N PHE A 144 17.55 11.35 -3.87
CA PHE A 144 16.92 10.93 -5.13
C PHE A 144 17.71 11.51 -6.32
N PHE A 145 18.03 12.80 -6.29
CA PHE A 145 18.74 13.47 -7.37
C PHE A 145 20.16 12.92 -7.59
N LEU A 146 20.99 12.71 -6.56
CA LEU A 146 22.37 12.25 -6.75
C LEU A 146 22.48 10.83 -7.29
N ARG A 147 21.61 9.93 -6.81
CA ARG A 147 21.62 8.54 -7.24
C ARG A 147 21.18 8.42 -8.71
N ASP A 148 20.18 9.20 -9.09
CA ASP A 148 19.65 9.18 -10.45
C ASP A 148 20.57 9.92 -11.43
N PHE A 149 21.16 11.06 -11.07
CA PHE A 149 22.16 11.73 -11.90
C PHE A 149 23.42 10.87 -12.11
N GLY A 150 23.86 10.13 -11.09
CA GLY A 150 24.99 9.20 -11.22
C GLY A 150 24.73 8.10 -12.26
N LEU A 151 23.54 7.50 -12.24
CA LEU A 151 23.14 6.48 -13.21
C LEU A 151 22.96 7.05 -14.63
N ILE A 152 22.39 8.25 -14.75
CA ILE A 152 22.22 8.94 -16.03
C ILE A 152 23.59 9.29 -16.64
N ILE A 153 24.52 9.84 -15.84
CA ILE A 153 25.88 10.17 -16.29
C ILE A 153 26.61 8.91 -16.74
N LEU A 154 26.53 7.82 -15.97
CA LEU A 154 27.15 6.54 -16.34
C LEU A 154 26.58 6.01 -17.67
N ALA A 155 25.26 6.05 -17.86
CA ALA A 155 24.62 5.62 -19.10
C ALA A 155 25.07 6.46 -20.31
N ILE A 156 25.19 7.79 -20.14
CA ILE A 156 25.68 8.69 -21.20
C ILE A 156 27.14 8.36 -21.56
N ILE A 157 28.00 8.14 -20.57
CA ILE A 157 29.41 7.76 -20.81
C ILE A 157 29.48 6.45 -21.60
N VAL A 158 28.69 5.43 -21.22
CA VAL A 158 28.64 4.15 -21.92
C VAL A 158 28.18 4.32 -23.38
N LEU A 159 27.16 5.14 -23.62
CA LEU A 159 26.66 5.42 -24.97
C LEU A 159 27.71 6.15 -25.83
N ILE A 160 28.42 7.13 -25.26
CA ILE A 160 29.50 7.85 -25.96
C ILE A 160 30.63 6.89 -26.31
N LEU A 161 31.07 6.06 -25.36
CA LEU A 161 32.13 5.07 -25.61
C LEU A 161 31.72 4.07 -26.70
N ALA A 162 30.49 3.56 -26.65
CA ALA A 162 29.95 2.67 -27.68
C ALA A 162 29.93 3.35 -29.07
N ALA A 163 29.46 4.60 -29.14
CA ALA A 163 29.47 5.37 -30.38
C ALA A 163 30.90 5.60 -30.91
N CYS A 164 31.86 5.93 -30.04
CA CYS A 164 33.27 6.09 -30.42
C CYS A 164 33.87 4.78 -30.96
N VAL A 165 33.58 3.65 -30.31
CA VAL A 165 34.03 2.32 -30.77
C VAL A 165 33.43 2.00 -32.13
N LEU A 166 32.12 2.22 -32.31
CA LEU A 166 31.43 2.03 -33.59
C LEU A 166 31.94 2.96 -34.69
N GLN A 167 32.29 4.20 -34.35
CA GLN A 167 32.83 5.16 -35.32
C GLN A 167 34.26 4.80 -35.72
N ARG A 168 35.11 4.38 -34.77
CA ARG A 168 36.45 3.88 -35.06
C ARG A 168 36.43 2.60 -35.87
N SER A 169 35.57 1.64 -35.54
CA SER A 169 35.44 0.41 -36.31
C SER A 169 34.98 0.71 -37.75
N LYS A 170 34.01 1.60 -37.94
CA LYS A 170 33.62 2.08 -39.28
C LYS A 170 34.75 2.79 -40.02
N GLN A 171 35.55 3.64 -39.36
CA GLN A 171 36.71 4.28 -39.98
C GLN A 171 37.78 3.27 -40.40
N LEU A 172 38.06 2.26 -39.57
CA LEU A 172 39.04 1.21 -39.87
C LEU A 172 38.56 0.33 -41.03
N VAL A 173 37.27 -0.03 -41.06
CA VAL A 173 36.67 -0.75 -42.19
C VAL A 173 36.73 0.10 -43.44
N PHE A 174 36.37 1.39 -43.39
CA PHE A 174 36.45 2.28 -44.54
C PHE A 174 37.88 2.47 -45.06
N GLN A 175 38.87 2.55 -44.16
CA GLN A 175 40.28 2.58 -44.52
C GLN A 175 40.76 1.24 -45.10
N ALA A 176 40.30 0.10 -44.58
CA ALA A 176 40.59 -1.22 -45.13
C ALA A 176 39.95 -1.41 -46.52
N SER A 177 38.69 -1.01 -46.69
CA SER A 177 38.00 -1.00 -47.98
C SER A 177 38.65 -0.04 -48.99
N ARG A 178 39.15 1.14 -48.57
CA ARG A 178 39.97 2.02 -49.42
C ARG A 178 41.31 1.40 -49.79
N LYS A 179 42.00 0.74 -48.86
CA LYS A 179 43.28 0.05 -49.14
C LYS A 179 43.09 -1.14 -50.08
N GLN A 180 41.97 -1.85 -49.97
CA GLN A 180 41.61 -2.94 -50.87
C GLN A 180 41.26 -2.42 -52.27
N HIS A 181 40.45 -1.36 -52.37
CA HIS A 181 40.15 -0.71 -53.66
C HIS A 181 41.39 -0.07 -54.31
N SER A 182 42.34 0.44 -53.50
CA SER A 182 43.63 0.96 -53.98
C SER A 182 44.64 -0.13 -54.34
N SER A 183 44.41 -1.39 -53.94
CA SER A 183 45.26 -2.54 -54.30
C SER A 183 44.71 -3.34 -55.49
N GLU A 184 43.44 -3.12 -55.87
CA GLU A 184 42.79 -3.76 -57.03
C GLU A 184 42.97 -2.99 -58.36
N VAL A 185 43.65 -1.85 -58.34
CA VAL A 185 44.14 -1.16 -59.55
C VAL A 185 45.64 -0.91 -59.33
N PRO A 186 46.52 -1.84 -59.76
CA PRO A 186 46.98 -1.84 -61.15
C PRO A 186 47.40 -3.24 -61.67
N LEU A 187 46.56 -3.87 -62.52
CA LEU A 187 47.01 -4.96 -63.41
C LEU A 187 46.41 -4.91 -64.82
N LEU A 188 45.83 -3.77 -65.22
CA LEU A 188 45.29 -3.56 -66.57
C LEU A 188 46.06 -2.53 -67.40
N TRP A 189 47.19 -2.01 -66.90
CA TRP A 189 48.02 -1.03 -67.61
C TRP A 189 49.39 -1.56 -68.07
N PHE A 190 49.75 -2.81 -67.75
CA PHE A 190 51.06 -3.36 -68.12
C PHE A 190 51.10 -4.18 -69.43
N HIS A 191 49.96 -4.55 -70.02
CA HIS A 191 49.96 -5.31 -71.28
C HIS A 191 49.82 -4.47 -72.56
N ASP A 192 49.56 -3.16 -72.47
CA ASP A 192 49.38 -2.31 -73.66
C ASP A 192 50.63 -1.51 -74.06
N GLN A 193 51.69 -1.52 -73.25
CA GLN A 193 52.93 -0.79 -73.53
C GLN A 193 54.00 -1.63 -74.25
N GLU A 194 53.81 -2.94 -74.42
CA GLU A 194 54.79 -3.80 -75.10
C GLU A 194 54.54 -3.94 -76.62
N ASN A 195 53.36 -3.55 -77.12
CA ASN A 195 53.00 -3.69 -78.54
C ASN A 195 53.26 -2.46 -79.42
N GLN A 196 53.83 -1.37 -78.89
CA GLN A 196 54.13 -0.15 -79.67
C GLN A 196 55.63 0.11 -79.92
N LYS A 197 56.53 -0.82 -79.58
CA LYS A 197 57.98 -0.67 -79.85
C LYS A 197 58.51 -1.46 -81.05
N SER A 198 57.63 -2.03 -81.88
CA SER A 198 58.02 -2.72 -83.11
C SER A 198 57.03 -2.46 -84.25
N LYS A 199 57.04 -1.26 -84.83
CA LYS A 199 56.84 -1.06 -86.28
C LYS A 199 57.19 0.36 -86.70
#